data_AF-A0A962UH30-F1
#
_entry.id   AF-A0A962UH30-F1
#
_cell.length_a   1.000
_cell.length_b   1.000
_cell.length_c   1.000
_cell.angle_alpha   90.00
_cell.angle_beta   90.00
_cell.angle_gamma   90.00
#
_symmetry.space_group_name_H-M   'P 1'
#
loop_
_entity.id
_entity.type
_entity.pdbx_description
1 polymer ?
#
loop_
_entity_poly.entity_id
_entity_poly.type
_entity_poly.pdbx_seq_one_letter_code
_entity_poly.pdbx_strand_id
1 'polypeptide(L)'
;DPRLNGLRVEAICDVDNPLLGERGAARVYAPQKGATPEQVRALEAGLAHLAAVIERDLGLDVRELPGAGAAGGLGAGLKAFLNAELRRGVDLVLDLIGLDEQLRGADLVLTAEGQ
;
A
#
# COMPACT_ATOMS: atom_id res chain seq x y z
N ASP A 1 -6.01 15.18 13.27
CA ASP A 1 -6.19 16.58 12.87
C ASP A 1 -7.57 16.72 12.27
N PRO A 2 -8.45 17.61 12.78
CA PRO A 2 -9.83 17.75 12.29
C PRO A 2 -9.94 18.04 10.79
N ARG A 3 -8.90 18.63 10.18
CA ARG A 3 -8.88 18.92 8.74
C ARG A 3 -8.88 17.66 7.86
N LEU A 4 -8.54 16.51 8.43
CA LEU A 4 -8.53 15.23 7.74
C LEU A 4 -9.88 14.50 7.82
N ASN A 5 -10.80 14.97 8.67
CA ASN A 5 -12.09 14.33 8.84
C ASN A 5 -12.94 14.46 7.57
N GLY A 6 -13.44 13.33 7.07
CA GLY A 6 -14.28 13.29 5.87
C GLY A 6 -13.52 13.35 4.54
N LEU A 7 -12.18 13.44 4.55
CA LEU A 7 -11.40 13.29 3.33
C LEU A 7 -11.44 11.83 2.86
N ARG A 8 -11.72 11.62 1.57
CA ARG A 8 -11.40 10.36 0.91
C ARG A 8 -9.92 10.41 0.53
N VAL A 9 -9.15 9.44 1.02
CA VAL A 9 -7.73 9.29 0.70
C VAL A 9 -7.56 8.02 -0.10
N GLU A 10 -7.06 8.14 -1.32
CA GLU A 10 -6.68 7.02 -2.17
C GLU A 10 -5.17 7.06 -2.35
N ALA A 11 -4.51 5.92 -2.18
CA ALA A 11 -3.07 5.79 -2.37
C ALA A 11 -2.80 4.73 -3.43
N ILE A 12 -2.03 5.12 -4.45
CA ILE A 12 -1.60 4.21 -5.50
C ILE A 12 -0.56 3.24 -4.91
N CYS A 13 -0.88 1.95 -4.97
CA CYS A 13 -0.07 0.87 -4.44
C CYS A 13 -0.13 -0.33 -5.39
N ASP A 14 0.96 -0.56 -6.12
CA ASP A 14 1.05 -1.65 -7.11
C ASP A 14 1.71 -2.92 -6.56
N VAL A 15 1.97 -2.97 -5.25
CA VAL A 15 2.58 -4.12 -4.56
C VAL A 15 1.62 -4.68 -3.54
N ASP A 16 1.61 -6.01 -3.37
CA ASP A 16 0.75 -6.70 -2.41
C ASP A 16 1.44 -7.02 -1.08
N ASN A 17 2.72 -6.68 -0.95
CA ASN A 17 3.54 -7.02 0.20
C ASN A 17 2.89 -6.59 1.53
N PRO A 18 2.70 -7.53 2.48
CA PRO A 18 2.18 -7.22 3.81
C PRO A 18 3.17 -6.38 4.62
N LEU A 19 2.76 -5.94 5.82
CA LEU A 19 3.64 -5.16 6.68
C LEU A 19 4.80 -6.01 7.22
N LEU A 20 4.51 -7.26 7.61
CA LEU A 20 5.43 -8.17 8.29
C LEU A 20 5.57 -9.50 7.55
N GLY A 21 6.48 -10.36 8.01
CA GLY A 21 6.66 -11.71 7.49
C GLY A 21 7.66 -11.78 6.34
N GLU A 22 7.79 -12.95 5.71
CA GLU A 22 8.81 -13.21 4.68
C GLU A 22 8.69 -12.28 3.47
N ARG A 23 7.46 -11.93 3.09
CA ARG A 23 7.14 -10.95 2.05
C ARG A 23 6.96 -9.53 2.60
N GLY A 24 7.27 -9.30 3.88
CA GLY A 24 7.04 -8.06 4.61
C GLY A 24 7.96 -6.91 4.22
N ALA A 25 7.60 -5.71 4.65
CA ALA A 25 8.24 -4.46 4.24
C ALA A 25 9.75 -4.45 4.50
N ALA A 26 10.16 -4.82 5.71
CA ALA A 26 11.56 -4.80 6.11
C ALA A 26 12.37 -5.85 5.35
N ARG A 27 11.85 -7.08 5.24
CA ARG A 27 12.58 -8.20 4.63
C ARG A 27 12.75 -8.05 3.11
N VAL A 28 11.74 -7.52 2.43
CA VAL A 28 11.77 -7.38 0.96
C VAL A 28 12.49 -6.10 0.53
N TYR A 29 12.19 -4.96 1.17
CA TYR A 29 12.62 -3.66 0.65
C TYR A 29 13.77 -2.99 1.39
N ALA A 30 14.06 -3.36 2.63
CA ALA A 30 15.17 -2.72 3.35
C ALA A 30 16.56 -3.13 2.81
N PRO A 31 16.83 -4.38 2.36
CA PRO A 31 18.14 -4.75 1.82
C PRO A 31 18.57 -3.91 0.60
N GLN A 32 17.66 -3.70 -0.36
CA GLN A 32 17.93 -2.84 -1.53
C GLN A 32 18.10 -1.35 -1.17
N LYS A 33 17.73 -0.95 0.06
CA LYS A 33 17.97 0.39 0.62
C LYS A 33 19.23 0.45 1.50
N GLY A 34 20.03 -0.61 1.51
CA GLY A 34 21.30 -0.69 2.24
C GLY A 34 21.20 -1.21 3.67
N ALA A 35 20.07 -1.77 4.09
CA ALA A 35 19.95 -2.34 5.44
C ALA A 35 20.73 -3.66 5.57
N THR A 36 21.53 -3.80 6.62
CA THR A 36 22.18 -5.06 6.99
C THR A 36 21.15 -6.07 7.50
N PRO A 37 21.46 -7.39 7.55
CA PRO A 37 20.55 -8.38 8.11
C PRO A 37 20.12 -8.10 9.55
N GLU A 38 20.98 -7.46 10.36
CA GLU A 38 20.66 -7.05 11.73
C GLU A 38 19.67 -5.88 11.73
N GLN A 39 19.89 -4.89 10.86
CA GLN A 39 18.97 -3.77 10.68
C GLN A 39 17.60 -4.24 10.17
N VAL A 40 17.55 -5.20 9.24
CA VAL A 40 16.30 -5.81 8.77
C VAL A 40 15.53 -6.43 9.94
N ARG A 41 16.19 -7.18 10.82
CA ARG A 41 15.54 -7.77 12.01
C ARG A 41 15.02 -6.70 12.97
N ALA A 42 15.80 -5.64 13.18
CA ALA A 42 15.38 -4.53 14.03
C ALA A 42 14.19 -3.77 13.45
N LEU A 43 14.18 -3.51 12.14
CA LEU A 43 13.08 -2.86 11.43
C LEU A 43 11.81 -3.71 11.47
N GLU A 44 11.92 -5.02 11.23
CA GLU A 44 10.80 -5.97 11.34
C GLU A 44 10.19 -5.93 12.76
N ALA A 45 11.02 -5.98 13.80
CA ALA A 45 10.56 -5.90 15.18
C ALA A 45 9.89 -4.56 15.49
N GLY A 46 10.43 -3.45 14.97
CA GLY A 46 9.85 -2.12 15.11
C GLY A 46 8.47 -2.00 14.43
N LEU A 47 8.33 -2.54 13.22
CA LEU A 47 7.06 -2.59 12.51
C LEU A 47 6.05 -3.50 13.22
N ALA A 48 6.50 -4.62 13.80
CA ALA A 48 5.63 -5.52 14.56
C ALA A 48 5.08 -4.85 15.82
N HIS A 49 5.93 -4.10 16.52
CA HIS A 49 5.52 -3.28 17.65
C HIS A 49 4.53 -2.19 17.23
N LEU A 50 4.80 -1.47 16.14
CA LEU A 50 3.89 -0.45 15.60
C LEU A 50 2.52 -1.05 15.25
N ALA A 51 2.49 -2.21 14.60
CA ALA A 51 1.24 -2.90 14.26
C ALA A 51 0.43 -3.27 15.52
N ALA A 52 1.09 -3.76 16.57
CA ALA A 52 0.44 -4.05 17.84
C ALA A 52 -0.13 -2.80 18.52
N VAL A 53 0.56 -1.66 18.43
CA VAL A 53 0.06 -0.37 18.94
C VAL A 53 -1.15 0.11 18.14
N ILE A 54 -1.10 0.02 16.81
CA ILE A 54 -2.22 0.36 15.92
C ILE A 54 -3.44 -0.49 16.25
N GLU A 55 -3.28 -1.81 16.39
CA GLU A 55 -4.38 -2.70 16.74
C GLU A 55 -4.98 -2.37 18.12
N ARG A 56 -4.12 -2.13 19.13
CA ARG A 56 -4.56 -1.78 20.48
C ARG A 56 -5.35 -0.47 20.53
N ASP A 57 -4.85 0.57 19.87
CA ASP A 57 -5.35 1.95 20.02
C ASP A 57 -6.43 2.31 19.00
N LEU A 58 -6.40 1.68 17.81
CA LEU A 58 -7.31 1.97 16.70
C LEU A 58 -8.22 0.78 16.35
N GLY A 59 -8.03 -0.40 16.95
CA GLY A 59 -8.85 -1.59 16.70
C GLY A 59 -8.68 -2.18 15.30
N LEU A 60 -7.57 -1.88 14.62
CA LEU A 60 -7.30 -2.31 13.25
C LEU A 60 -6.04 -3.17 13.18
N ASP A 61 -6.15 -4.40 12.68
CA ASP A 61 -4.99 -5.20 12.34
C ASP A 61 -4.49 -4.84 10.93
N VAL A 62 -3.23 -4.39 10.84
CA VAL A 62 -2.58 -3.99 9.60
C VAL A 62 -1.48 -4.94 9.15
N ARG A 63 -1.20 -6.02 9.89
CA ARG A 63 -0.03 -6.90 9.67
C ARG A 63 -0.06 -7.56 8.30
N GLU A 64 -1.22 -8.12 7.96
CA GLU A 64 -1.44 -8.95 6.75
C GLU A 64 -2.21 -8.21 5.65
N LEU A 65 -2.49 -6.92 5.82
CA LEU A 65 -3.20 -6.14 4.81
C LEU A 65 -2.36 -6.07 3.51
N PRO A 66 -2.92 -6.43 2.35
CA PRO A 66 -2.22 -6.31 1.08
C PRO A 66 -1.76 -4.87 0.84
N GLY A 67 -0.49 -4.69 0.47
CA GLY A 67 0.11 -3.37 0.24
C GLY A 67 0.45 -2.59 1.52
N ALA A 68 0.19 -3.14 2.71
CA ALA A 68 0.55 -2.48 3.97
C ALA A 68 2.06 -2.25 4.12
N GLY A 69 2.88 -3.10 3.50
CA GLY A 69 4.34 -2.96 3.50
C GLY A 69 4.89 -1.94 2.49
N ALA A 70 4.04 -1.38 1.63
CA ALA A 70 4.45 -0.42 0.62
C ALA A 70 5.18 0.78 1.24
N ALA A 71 6.21 1.26 0.55
CA ALA A 71 7.06 2.36 1.00
C ALA A 71 7.62 2.19 2.43
N GLY A 72 7.84 0.96 2.89
CA GLY A 72 8.40 0.67 4.21
C GLY A 72 7.39 0.74 5.36
N GLY A 73 6.14 0.39 5.09
CA GLY A 73 5.05 0.43 6.07
C GLY A 73 4.17 1.68 6.01
N LEU A 74 4.41 2.57 5.04
CA LEU A 74 3.56 3.73 4.83
C LEU A 74 2.14 3.31 4.42
N GLY A 75 1.98 2.23 3.65
CA GLY A 75 0.65 1.67 3.32
C GLY A 75 -0.17 1.34 4.58
N ALA A 76 0.44 0.69 5.56
CA ALA A 76 -0.18 0.42 6.86
C ALA A 76 -0.56 1.71 7.58
N GLY A 77 0.32 2.72 7.58
CA GLY A 77 0.06 4.02 8.20
C GLY A 77 -1.09 4.77 7.54
N LEU A 78 -1.12 4.84 6.21
CA LEU A 78 -2.20 5.49 5.46
C LEU A 78 -3.55 4.80 5.76
N LYS A 79 -3.57 3.47 5.82
CA LYS A 79 -4.77 2.73 6.18
C LYS A 79 -5.18 2.97 7.64
N ALA A 80 -4.25 2.92 8.58
CA ALA A 80 -4.55 3.07 10.01
C ALA A 80 -4.99 4.48 10.39
N PHE A 81 -4.30 5.50 9.91
CA PHE A 81 -4.47 6.87 10.38
C PHE A 81 -5.39 7.72 9.51
N LEU A 82 -5.53 7.38 8.22
CA LEU A 82 -6.36 8.13 7.26
C LEU A 82 -7.51 7.30 6.68
N ASN A 83 -7.64 6.03 7.08
CA ASN A 83 -8.54 5.07 6.45
C ASN A 83 -8.40 5.05 4.92
N ALA A 84 -7.16 5.20 4.43
CA ALA A 84 -6.91 5.27 3.00
C ALA A 84 -7.30 3.97 2.27
N GLU A 85 -7.74 4.11 1.02
CA GLU A 85 -7.93 3.00 0.09
C GLU A 85 -6.63 2.79 -0.70
N LEU A 86 -6.03 1.60 -0.58
CA LEU A 86 -4.87 1.23 -1.39
C LEU A 86 -5.37 0.68 -2.72
N ARG A 87 -5.10 1.39 -3.81
CA ARG A 87 -5.60 1.06 -5.16
C ARG A 87 -4.45 0.81 -6.13
N ARG A 88 -4.62 -0.09 -7.09
CA ARG A 88 -3.65 -0.25 -8.17
C ARG A 88 -3.63 1.01 -9.03
N GLY A 89 -2.45 1.42 -9.47
CA GLY A 89 -2.28 2.64 -10.26
C GLY A 89 -3.02 2.57 -11.58
N VAL A 90 -3.00 1.40 -12.23
CA VAL A 90 -3.75 1.17 -13.47
C VAL A 90 -5.24 1.40 -13.28
N ASP A 91 -5.86 0.79 -12.26
CA ASP A 91 -7.31 0.92 -12.02
C ASP A 91 -7.70 2.38 -11.77
N LEU A 92 -6.89 3.12 -11.00
CA LEU A 92 -7.13 4.55 -10.77
C LEU A 92 -7.04 5.37 -12.06
N VAL A 93 -6.02 5.12 -12.89
CA VAL A 93 -5.86 5.84 -14.17
C VAL A 93 -7.02 5.54 -15.12
N LEU A 94 -7.44 4.27 -15.21
CA LEU A 94 -8.56 3.85 -16.04
C LEU A 94 -9.88 4.52 -15.61
N ASP A 95 -10.12 4.61 -14.30
CA ASP A 95 -11.27 5.34 -13.76
C ASP A 95 -11.22 6.83 -14.08
N LEU A 96 -10.04 7.46 -13.90
CA LEU A 96 -9.86 8.91 -14.10
C LEU A 96 -10.09 9.34 -15.54
N ILE A 97 -9.70 8.51 -16.50
CA ILE A 97 -9.95 8.78 -17.93
C ILE A 97 -11.33 8.30 -18.39
N GLY A 98 -12.10 7.66 -17.49
CA GLY A 98 -13.41 7.07 -17.80
C GLY A 98 -13.32 6.02 -18.90
N LEU A 99 -12.28 5.19 -18.89
CA LEU A 99 -11.99 4.29 -20.01
C LEU A 99 -13.18 3.38 -20.32
N ASP A 100 -13.83 2.82 -19.29
CA ASP A 100 -15.00 1.94 -19.45
C ASP A 100 -16.13 2.58 -20.26
N GLU A 101 -16.37 3.87 -20.10
CA GLU A 101 -17.37 4.61 -20.89
C GLU A 101 -16.90 4.83 -22.32
N GLN A 102 -15.61 5.12 -22.53
CA GLN A 102 -15.05 5.28 -23.87
C GLN A 102 -15.02 3.97 -24.66
N LEU A 103 -14.93 2.83 -23.97
CA LEU A 103 -14.95 1.51 -24.58
C LEU A 103 -16.36 1.06 -24.99
N ARG A 104 -17.43 1.68 -24.47
CA ARG A 104 -18.80 1.30 -24.85
C ARG A 104 -19.06 1.63 -26.32
N GLY A 105 -19.28 0.59 -27.11
CA GLY A 105 -19.54 0.71 -28.55
C GLY A 105 -18.28 0.83 -29.40
N ALA A 106 -17.09 0.62 -28.83
CA ALA A 106 -15.88 0.52 -29.62
C ALA A 106 -15.88 -0.77 -30.46
N ASP A 107 -15.67 -0.64 -31.78
CA ASP A 107 -15.54 -1.78 -32.69
C ASP A 107 -14.16 -2.47 -32.56
N LEU A 108 -13.13 -1.73 -32.13
CA LEU A 108 -11.76 -2.21 -31.99
C LEU A 108 -11.01 -1.40 -30.91
N VAL A 109 -10.21 -2.09 -30.10
CA VAL A 109 -9.32 -1.50 -29.09
C VAL A 109 -7.91 -2.03 -29.32
N LEU A 110 -6.92 -1.14 -29.39
CA LEU A 110 -5.50 -1.49 -29.48
C LEU A 110 -4.76 -0.93 -28.27
N THR A 111 -3.89 -1.73 -27.67
CA THR A 111 -3.06 -1.35 -26.52
C THR A 111 -1.64 -1.93 -26.67
N ALA A 112 -0.65 -1.31 -26.02
CA ALA A 112 0.73 -1.76 -26.02
C ALA A 112 1.51 -1.19 -24.81
N GLU A 113 2.52 -1.93 -24.35
CA GLU A 113 3.56 -1.44 -23.43
C GLU A 113 4.95 -1.83 -23.96
N GLY A 114 5.98 -1.08 -23.56
CA GLY A 114 7.38 -1.44 -23.83
C GLY A 114 8.04 -1.97 -22.56
N GLN A 115 8.91 -2.96 -22.69
CA GLN A 115 9.71 -3.53 -21.59
C GLN A 115 11.18 -3.15 -21.70
#